data_AF-A0A413KAK8-F1
#
_entry.id   AF-A0A413KAK8-F1
#
_cell.length_a   1.000
_cell.length_b   1.000
_cell.length_c   1.000
_cell.angle_alpha   90.00
_cell.angle_beta   90.00
_cell.angle_gamma   90.00
#
_symmetry.space_group_name_H-M   'P 1'
#
loop_
_entity.id
_entity.type
_entity.pdbx_description
1 polymer ?
#
loop_
_entity_poly.entity_id
_entity_poly.type
_entity_poly.pdbx_seq_one_letter_code
_entity_poly.pdbx_strand_id
1 'polypeptide(L)'
;MEDMGYTNMEAVIRNVSSKGLLVKDTKSRASGHSGEVIGTLDSYKLSLLFYLAHVTKNMDAASDDPSEIPPRYYFGGYGNITEDFGVTQPTKTVAQQIFAGERDLDGYVESRYLHGRQQVGKALRELQSMGIVKCVRRANSYQNINSVWILLIGTQEENATVERLAERHLAYIDRMRNKPRGFAGMIDETN
;
A
#
# COMPACT_ATOMS: atom_id res chain seq x y z
N MET A 1 -1.84 -32.98 4.84
CA MET A 1 -2.38 -31.72 4.26
C MET A 1 -1.32 -30.70 4.57
N GLU A 2 -0.47 -30.38 3.60
CA GLU A 2 0.64 -29.45 3.80
C GLU A 2 0.08 -28.09 4.21
N ASP A 3 0.76 -27.49 5.17
CA ASP A 3 0.41 -26.23 5.85
C ASP A 3 0.50 -25.09 4.83
N MET A 4 -0.51 -24.96 3.96
CA MET A 4 -0.61 -23.85 3.03
C MET A 4 -0.77 -22.59 3.87
N GLY A 5 0.35 -21.88 4.06
CA GLY A 5 0.39 -20.62 4.78
C GLY A 5 -0.72 -19.68 4.29
N TYR A 6 -1.28 -18.89 5.20
CA TYR A 6 -2.41 -18.01 4.88
C TYR A 6 -2.13 -17.16 3.66
N THR A 7 -3.12 -17.03 2.78
CA THR A 7 -3.12 -15.95 1.80
C THR A 7 -3.03 -14.61 2.53
N ASN A 8 -2.50 -13.58 1.88
CA ASN A 8 -2.41 -12.25 2.47
C ASN A 8 -3.78 -11.73 2.93
N MET A 9 -4.85 -12.05 2.18
CA MET A 9 -6.21 -11.65 2.58
C MET A 9 -6.67 -12.36 3.85
N GLU A 10 -6.41 -13.67 3.98
CA GLU A 10 -6.69 -14.40 5.21
C GLU A 10 -5.87 -13.90 6.40
N ALA A 11 -4.60 -13.52 6.15
CA ALA A 11 -3.74 -12.92 7.16
C ALA A 11 -4.29 -11.57 7.64
N VAL A 12 -4.84 -10.72 6.76
CA VAL A 12 -5.56 -9.49 7.17
C VAL A 12 -6.72 -9.83 8.10
N ILE A 13 -7.53 -10.84 7.78
CA ILE A 13 -8.67 -11.22 8.63
C ILE A 13 -8.19 -11.75 9.99
N ARG A 14 -7.30 -12.75 9.99
CA ARG A 14 -6.92 -13.52 11.20
C ARG A 14 -5.97 -12.77 12.13
N ASN A 15 -5.07 -11.96 11.57
CA ASN A 15 -4.02 -11.32 12.35
C ASN A 15 -4.25 -9.83 12.59
N VAL A 16 -5.18 -9.20 11.86
CA VAL A 16 -5.45 -7.76 12.00
C VAL A 16 -6.89 -7.50 12.41
N SER A 17 -7.86 -7.87 11.55
CA SER A 17 -9.26 -7.50 11.74
C SER A 17 -9.89 -8.20 12.95
N SER A 18 -9.74 -9.53 13.06
CA SER A 18 -10.34 -10.31 14.16
C SER A 18 -9.75 -9.97 15.53
N LYS A 19 -8.52 -9.43 15.56
CA LYS A 19 -7.84 -8.96 16.77
C LYS A 19 -8.24 -7.54 17.18
N GLY A 20 -9.17 -6.91 16.44
CA GLY A 20 -9.67 -5.57 16.74
C GLY A 20 -8.68 -4.43 16.47
N LEU A 21 -7.57 -4.68 15.75
CA LEU A 21 -6.53 -3.67 15.52
C LEU A 21 -7.00 -2.48 14.65
N LEU A 22 -8.13 -2.65 13.95
CA LEU A 22 -8.75 -1.61 13.11
C LEU A 22 -9.98 -0.98 13.76
N VAL A 23 -10.25 -1.26 15.03
CA VAL A 23 -11.35 -0.62 15.76
C VAL A 23 -10.95 0.83 16.07
N LYS A 24 -11.86 1.76 15.78
CA LYS A 24 -11.75 3.17 16.15
C LYS A 24 -12.91 3.57 17.02
N ASP A 25 -12.64 4.50 17.93
CA ASP A 25 -13.69 5.11 18.74
C ASP A 25 -14.56 6.04 17.90
N THR A 26 -15.86 5.96 18.12
CA THR A 26 -16.84 6.90 17.59
C THR A 26 -17.94 7.15 18.61
N LYS A 27 -18.83 8.11 18.35
CA LYS A 27 -20.00 8.36 19.18
C LYS A 27 -21.21 7.64 18.60
N SER A 28 -21.88 6.84 19.43
CA SER A 28 -23.13 6.19 19.07
C SER A 28 -24.20 7.23 18.69
N ARG A 29 -24.98 6.90 17.67
CA ARG A 29 -26.17 7.66 17.23
C ARG A 29 -27.47 6.91 17.53
N ALA A 30 -27.39 5.77 18.21
CA ALA A 30 -28.56 4.97 18.53
C ALA A 30 -29.43 5.69 19.58
N SER A 31 -30.75 5.66 19.38
CA SER A 31 -31.70 6.18 20.37
C SER A 31 -31.49 5.45 21.70
N GLY A 32 -31.40 6.20 22.79
CA GLY A 32 -31.11 5.66 24.14
C GLY A 32 -29.63 5.53 24.51
N HIS A 33 -28.71 5.60 23.53
CA HIS A 33 -27.25 5.49 23.73
C HIS A 33 -26.47 6.62 23.04
N SER A 34 -27.17 7.68 22.66
CA SER A 34 -26.59 8.79 21.89
C SER A 34 -25.46 9.47 22.66
N GLY A 35 -24.28 9.55 22.04
CA GLY A 35 -23.11 10.19 22.62
C GLY A 35 -22.16 9.25 23.37
N GLU A 36 -22.56 7.99 23.63
CA GLU A 36 -21.68 6.97 24.18
C GLU A 36 -20.51 6.67 23.23
N VAL A 37 -19.31 6.47 23.79
CA VAL A 37 -18.14 6.04 23.02
C VAL A 37 -18.29 4.56 22.69
N ILE A 38 -18.30 4.24 21.40
CA ILE A 38 -18.38 2.87 20.89
C ILE A 38 -17.24 2.60 19.91
N GLY A 39 -16.81 1.33 19.85
CA GLY A 39 -15.86 0.87 18.84
C GLY A 39 -16.56 0.57 17.52
N THR A 40 -16.04 1.11 16.42
CA THR A 40 -16.47 0.78 15.06
C THR A 40 -15.26 0.38 14.21
N LEU A 41 -15.47 -0.53 13.28
CA LEU A 41 -14.44 -0.92 12.32
C LEU A 41 -14.07 0.26 11.43
N ASP A 42 -12.76 0.53 11.29
CA ASP A 42 -12.28 1.47 10.30
C ASP A 42 -12.28 0.86 8.90
N SER A 43 -13.43 0.89 8.24
CA SER A 43 -13.64 0.26 6.93
C SER A 43 -12.65 0.74 5.86
N TYR A 44 -12.19 2.00 5.92
CA TYR A 44 -11.22 2.50 4.94
C TYR A 44 -9.85 1.82 5.09
N LYS A 45 -9.36 1.68 6.33
CA LYS A 45 -8.11 0.96 6.61
C LYS A 45 -8.23 -0.51 6.24
N LEU A 46 -9.39 -1.13 6.51
CA LEU A 46 -9.64 -2.51 6.13
C LEU A 46 -9.63 -2.69 4.60
N SER A 47 -10.34 -1.85 3.85
CA SER A 47 -10.35 -1.90 2.38
C SER A 47 -8.95 -1.66 1.80
N LEU A 48 -8.19 -0.73 2.38
CA LEU A 48 -6.80 -0.48 2.01
C LEU A 48 -5.91 -1.72 2.24
N LEU A 49 -6.03 -2.37 3.39
CA LEU A 49 -5.28 -3.60 3.66
C LEU A 49 -5.67 -4.74 2.73
N PHE A 50 -6.96 -4.93 2.43
CA PHE A 50 -7.39 -5.95 1.49
C PHE A 50 -6.89 -5.69 0.07
N TYR A 51 -6.94 -4.44 -0.38
CA TYR A 51 -6.34 -4.06 -1.66
C TYR A 51 -4.85 -4.40 -1.69
N LEU A 52 -4.09 -3.97 -0.69
CA LEU A 52 -2.65 -4.25 -0.60
C LEU A 52 -2.36 -5.76 -0.53
N ALA A 53 -3.16 -6.51 0.23
CA ALA A 53 -3.06 -7.95 0.35
C ALA A 53 -3.35 -8.65 -0.99
N HIS A 54 -4.31 -8.14 -1.76
CA HIS A 54 -4.69 -8.67 -3.07
C HIS A 54 -3.60 -8.43 -4.14
N VAL A 55 -3.02 -7.23 -4.17
CA VAL A 55 -2.07 -6.84 -5.22
C VAL A 55 -0.61 -7.23 -4.93
N THR A 56 -0.33 -7.78 -3.74
CA THR A 56 1.02 -8.23 -3.35
C THR A 56 1.11 -9.75 -3.33
N LYS A 57 2.30 -10.28 -3.64
CA LYS A 57 2.59 -11.72 -3.58
C LYS A 57 2.35 -12.27 -2.18
N ASN A 58 1.76 -13.45 -2.09
CA ASN A 58 1.61 -14.22 -0.86
C ASN A 58 2.97 -14.75 -0.36
N MET A 59 3.02 -15.24 0.88
CA MET A 59 4.25 -15.74 1.50
C MET A 59 4.81 -17.02 0.86
N ASP A 60 3.95 -17.85 0.28
CA ASP A 60 4.32 -19.05 -0.48
C ASP A 60 5.17 -18.73 -1.73
N ALA A 61 5.01 -17.53 -2.30
CA ALA A 61 5.81 -17.02 -3.40
C ALA A 61 7.11 -16.32 -2.96
N ALA A 62 7.56 -16.54 -1.73
CA ALA A 62 8.83 -16.01 -1.24
C ALA A 62 10.02 -16.63 -1.99
N SER A 63 10.95 -15.77 -2.43
CA SER A 63 12.20 -16.15 -3.07
C SER A 63 13.36 -15.48 -2.34
N ASP A 64 14.48 -16.20 -2.22
CA ASP A 64 15.73 -15.63 -1.72
C ASP A 64 16.53 -14.92 -2.81
N ASP A 65 16.10 -14.96 -4.08
CA ASP A 65 16.70 -14.16 -5.14
C ASP A 65 16.34 -12.66 -4.93
N PRO A 66 17.33 -11.78 -4.66
CA PRO A 66 17.05 -10.36 -4.47
C PRO A 66 16.58 -9.64 -5.73
N SER A 67 16.68 -10.27 -6.91
CA SER A 67 16.14 -9.71 -8.16
C SER A 67 14.62 -9.79 -8.25
N GLU A 68 14.01 -10.74 -7.53
CA GLU A 68 12.57 -10.93 -7.51
C GLU A 68 11.86 -9.97 -6.57
N ILE A 69 10.62 -9.61 -6.93
CA ILE A 69 9.74 -8.83 -6.04
C ILE A 69 9.39 -9.70 -4.82
N PRO A 70 9.67 -9.24 -3.59
CA PRO A 70 9.37 -9.98 -2.36
C PRO A 70 7.86 -10.18 -2.11
N PRO A 71 7.48 -11.14 -1.25
CA PRO A 71 6.11 -11.26 -0.77
C PRO A 71 5.70 -10.00 0.01
N ARG A 72 4.39 -9.67 0.00
CA ARG A 72 3.81 -8.55 0.75
C ARG A 72 4.47 -7.19 0.47
N TYR A 73 5.07 -7.03 -0.70
CA TYR A 73 5.84 -5.85 -1.10
C TYR A 73 5.08 -4.98 -2.10
N TYR A 74 4.71 -3.76 -1.72
CA TYR A 74 3.97 -2.81 -2.54
C TYR A 74 4.82 -1.60 -2.93
N PHE A 75 4.92 -1.32 -4.24
CA PHE A 75 5.72 -0.22 -4.79
C PHE A 75 4.94 0.69 -5.78
N GLY A 76 3.64 0.46 -5.95
CA GLY A 76 2.78 1.18 -6.91
C GLY A 76 2.50 2.65 -6.57
N GLY A 77 2.88 3.11 -5.38
CA GLY A 77 2.62 4.49 -4.94
C GLY A 77 1.14 4.76 -4.60
N TYR A 78 0.84 5.98 -4.15
CA TYR A 78 -0.52 6.33 -3.69
C TYR A 78 -1.49 6.60 -4.84
N GLY A 79 -0.97 6.95 -6.02
CA GLY A 79 -1.77 7.24 -7.22
C GLY A 79 -2.58 6.04 -7.66
N ASN A 80 -1.93 4.89 -7.86
CA ASN A 80 -2.58 3.65 -8.27
C ASN A 80 -3.72 3.25 -7.31
N ILE A 81 -3.50 3.34 -5.99
CA ILE A 81 -4.54 3.06 -5.00
C ILE A 81 -5.73 4.02 -5.15
N THR A 82 -5.45 5.30 -5.41
CA THR A 82 -6.48 6.33 -5.54
C THR A 82 -7.35 6.10 -6.78
N GLU A 83 -6.71 5.70 -7.88
CA GLU A 83 -7.36 5.36 -9.15
C GLU A 83 -8.22 4.09 -9.01
N ASP A 84 -7.66 3.02 -8.45
CA ASP A 84 -8.36 1.74 -8.28
C ASP A 84 -9.52 1.84 -7.29
N PHE A 85 -9.46 2.76 -6.33
CA PHE A 85 -10.57 3.05 -5.42
C PHE A 85 -11.67 3.91 -6.07
N GLY A 86 -11.46 4.37 -7.31
CA GLY A 86 -12.42 5.21 -8.04
C GLY A 86 -12.65 6.59 -7.42
N VAL A 87 -11.74 7.07 -6.57
CA VAL A 87 -11.91 8.33 -5.81
C VAL A 87 -11.94 9.57 -6.72
N THR A 88 -11.35 9.43 -7.91
CA THR A 88 -11.30 10.44 -8.97
C THR A 88 -12.57 10.52 -9.80
N GLN A 89 -13.47 9.53 -9.70
CA GLN A 89 -14.68 9.48 -10.52
C GLN A 89 -15.71 10.50 -10.02
N PRO A 90 -16.28 11.35 -10.92
CA PRO A 90 -17.32 12.28 -10.53
C PRO A 90 -18.60 11.54 -10.13
N THR A 91 -19.27 12.03 -9.10
CA THR A 91 -20.64 11.58 -8.79
C THR A 91 -21.59 12.03 -9.89
N LYS A 92 -22.79 11.42 -9.96
CA LYS A 92 -23.82 11.81 -10.94
C LYS A 92 -24.11 13.32 -10.92
N THR A 93 -24.23 13.90 -9.72
CA THR A 93 -24.46 15.33 -9.54
C THR A 93 -23.31 16.18 -10.05
N VAL A 94 -22.06 15.78 -9.76
CA VAL A 94 -20.89 16.52 -10.26
C VAL A 94 -20.77 16.39 -11.78
N ALA A 95 -21.03 15.22 -12.33
CA ALA A 95 -21.03 15.01 -13.78
C ALA A 95 -22.06 15.92 -14.48
N GLN A 96 -23.26 16.08 -13.92
CA GLN A 96 -24.27 17.01 -14.46
C GLN A 96 -23.77 18.46 -14.48
N GLN A 97 -23.12 18.93 -13.42
CA GLN A 97 -22.53 20.27 -13.36
C GLN A 97 -21.41 20.47 -14.40
N ILE A 98 -20.60 19.42 -14.61
CA ILE A 98 -19.54 19.43 -15.64
C ILE A 98 -20.16 19.50 -17.04
N PHE A 99 -21.19 18.69 -17.33
CA PHE A 99 -21.90 18.74 -18.61
C PHE A 99 -22.59 20.08 -18.87
N ALA A 100 -23.06 20.75 -17.81
CA ALA A 100 -23.65 22.08 -17.88
C ALA A 100 -22.59 23.22 -18.02
N GLY A 101 -21.29 22.90 -17.97
CA GLY A 101 -20.21 23.88 -18.01
C GLY A 101 -20.03 24.69 -16.72
N GLU A 102 -20.69 24.29 -15.63
CA GLU A 102 -20.63 24.97 -14.32
C GLU A 102 -19.37 24.58 -13.51
N ARG A 103 -18.66 23.54 -13.95
CA ARG A 103 -17.46 23.04 -13.30
C ARG A 103 -16.49 22.46 -14.32
N ASP A 104 -15.20 22.74 -14.12
CA ASP A 104 -14.11 22.15 -14.89
C ASP A 104 -13.84 20.69 -14.49
N LEU A 105 -13.74 19.80 -15.48
CA LEU A 105 -13.49 18.38 -15.28
C LEU A 105 -12.04 18.13 -14.84
N ASP A 106 -11.08 18.78 -15.48
CA ASP A 106 -9.65 18.51 -15.25
C ASP A 106 -9.25 18.95 -13.85
N GLY A 107 -9.63 20.17 -13.44
CA GLY A 107 -9.43 20.67 -12.09
C GLY A 107 -10.18 19.85 -11.02
N TYR A 108 -11.34 19.27 -11.35
CA TYR A 108 -12.02 18.35 -10.44
C TYR A 108 -11.22 17.06 -10.26
N VAL A 109 -10.80 16.41 -11.34
CA VAL A 109 -10.04 15.15 -11.30
C VAL A 109 -8.73 15.34 -10.55
N GLU A 110 -8.00 16.43 -10.82
CA GLU A 110 -6.74 16.75 -10.12
C GLU A 110 -6.98 16.92 -8.61
N SER A 111 -7.99 17.70 -8.22
CA SER A 111 -8.34 17.91 -6.81
C SER A 111 -8.68 16.59 -6.09
N ARG A 112 -9.47 15.73 -6.74
CA ARG A 112 -9.84 14.42 -6.19
C ARG A 112 -8.63 13.49 -6.07
N TYR A 113 -7.74 13.52 -7.05
CA TYR A 113 -6.51 12.73 -7.03
C TYR A 113 -5.59 13.16 -5.88
N LEU A 114 -5.37 14.47 -5.70
CA LEU A 114 -4.58 15.01 -4.59
C LEU A 114 -5.19 14.64 -3.23
N HIS A 115 -6.51 14.77 -3.08
CA HIS A 115 -7.21 14.39 -1.86
C HIS A 115 -7.08 12.89 -1.57
N GLY A 116 -7.28 12.04 -2.56
CA GLY A 116 -7.14 10.59 -2.42
C GLY A 116 -5.73 10.19 -2.00
N ARG A 117 -4.70 10.77 -2.60
CA ARG A 117 -3.30 10.55 -2.19
C ARG A 117 -3.05 10.93 -0.74
N GLN A 118 -3.61 12.04 -0.27
CA GLN A 118 -3.49 12.46 1.13
C GLN A 118 -4.20 11.48 2.06
N GLN A 119 -5.38 11.00 1.69
CA GLN A 119 -6.16 10.04 2.46
C GLN A 119 -5.45 8.68 2.57
N VAL A 120 -4.95 8.15 1.45
CA VAL A 120 -4.13 6.93 1.41
C VAL A 120 -2.87 7.09 2.27
N GLY A 121 -2.11 8.18 2.08
CA GLY A 121 -0.90 8.43 2.84
C GLY A 121 -1.13 8.63 4.34
N LYS A 122 -2.27 9.21 4.74
CA LYS A 122 -2.67 9.28 6.16
C LYS A 122 -2.97 7.89 6.71
N ALA A 123 -3.79 7.10 6.03
CA ALA A 123 -4.15 5.75 6.48
C ALA A 123 -2.93 4.83 6.60
N LEU A 124 -2.00 4.86 5.64
CA LEU A 124 -0.75 4.08 5.71
C LEU A 124 0.14 4.47 6.89
N ARG A 125 0.22 5.76 7.23
CA ARG A 125 0.96 6.22 8.41
C ARG A 125 0.32 5.74 9.71
N GLU A 126 -1.00 5.74 9.79
CA GLU A 126 -1.73 5.21 10.94
C GLU A 126 -1.55 3.68 11.05
N LEU A 127 -1.67 2.93 9.95
CA LEU A 127 -1.39 1.49 9.90
C LEU A 127 0.07 1.18 10.30
N GLN A 128 1.02 2.05 9.92
CA GLN A 128 2.41 1.91 10.35
C GLN A 128 2.58 2.13 11.85
N SER A 129 1.88 3.11 12.44
CA SER A 129 1.90 3.33 13.89
C SER A 129 1.31 2.14 14.67
N MET A 130 0.44 1.37 14.03
CA MET A 130 -0.13 0.13 14.56
C MET A 130 0.76 -1.10 14.32
N GLY A 131 1.89 -0.97 13.63
CA GLY A 131 2.79 -2.09 13.29
C GLY A 131 2.26 -3.03 12.22
N ILE A 132 1.19 -2.67 11.49
CA ILE A 132 0.54 -3.52 10.49
C ILE A 132 1.24 -3.42 9.12
N VAL A 133 1.87 -2.29 8.83
CA VAL A 133 2.66 -2.05 7.62
C VAL A 133 3.94 -1.32 7.97
N LYS A 134 4.94 -1.35 7.09
CA LYS A 134 6.18 -0.59 7.25
C LYS A 134 6.60 0.08 5.94
N CYS A 135 6.93 1.36 6.00
CA CYS A 135 7.56 2.07 4.88
C CYS A 135 9.06 1.75 4.85
N VAL A 136 9.50 0.97 3.86
CA VAL A 136 10.91 0.57 3.70
C VAL A 136 11.67 1.48 2.75
N ARG A 137 10.97 2.25 1.92
CA ARG A 137 11.56 3.35 1.13
C ARG A 137 10.57 4.51 1.08
N ARG A 138 11.03 5.71 1.44
CA ARG A 138 10.20 6.92 1.32
C ARG A 138 10.07 7.34 -0.14
N ALA A 139 8.96 7.99 -0.46
CA ALA A 139 8.80 8.62 -1.77
C ALA A 139 9.80 9.78 -1.92
N ASN A 140 10.27 9.99 -3.15
CA ASN A 140 11.06 11.16 -3.53
C ASN A 140 10.43 11.77 -4.78
N SER A 141 9.75 12.91 -4.63
CA SER A 141 9.09 13.61 -5.73
C SER A 141 10.08 14.10 -6.78
N TYR A 142 11.26 14.58 -6.39
CA TYR A 142 12.27 15.10 -7.32
C TYR A 142 12.80 14.03 -8.26
N GLN A 143 12.89 12.79 -7.79
CA GLN A 143 13.38 11.65 -8.57
C GLN A 143 12.24 10.80 -9.15
N ASN A 144 10.99 11.23 -9.00
CA ASN A 144 9.79 10.47 -9.35
C ASN A 144 9.79 9.03 -8.77
N ILE A 145 10.25 8.88 -7.53
CA ILE A 145 10.35 7.58 -6.84
C ILE A 145 9.15 7.43 -5.90
N ASN A 146 8.40 6.35 -6.11
CA ASN A 146 7.33 5.94 -5.20
C ASN A 146 7.88 5.37 -3.88
N SER A 147 7.12 5.62 -2.81
CA SER A 147 7.31 4.94 -1.54
C SER A 147 7.07 3.45 -1.69
N VAL A 148 7.84 2.66 -0.96
CA VAL A 148 7.67 1.21 -0.86
C VAL A 148 7.17 0.86 0.52
N TRP A 149 6.13 0.02 0.55
CA TRP A 149 5.48 -0.45 1.75
C TRP A 149 5.51 -1.98 1.80
N ILE A 150 5.70 -2.53 2.97
CA ILE A 150 5.52 -3.97 3.23
C ILE A 150 4.40 -4.20 4.22
N LEU A 151 3.69 -5.32 4.07
CA LEU A 151 2.63 -5.72 4.99
C LEU A 151 3.20 -6.64 6.07
N LEU A 152 2.99 -6.28 7.34
CA LEU A 152 3.43 -7.01 8.54
C LEU A 152 2.23 -7.72 9.19
N ILE A 153 1.49 -8.46 8.36
CA ILE A 153 0.22 -9.11 8.71
C ILE A 153 0.39 -10.58 9.10
N GLY A 154 1.62 -11.07 9.18
CA GLY A 154 1.97 -12.45 9.49
C GLY A 154 2.27 -12.72 10.95
N THR A 155 2.91 -13.86 11.21
CA THR A 155 3.61 -14.11 12.48
C THR A 155 4.84 -13.22 12.60
N GLN A 156 5.48 -13.20 13.76
CA GLN A 156 6.71 -12.43 13.97
C GLN A 156 7.83 -12.91 13.03
N GLU A 157 7.95 -14.22 12.82
CA GLU A 157 8.94 -14.86 11.95
C GLU A 157 8.67 -14.55 10.47
N GLU A 158 7.40 -14.63 10.04
CA GLU A 158 7.01 -14.23 8.68
C GLU A 158 7.34 -12.75 8.44
N ASN A 159 6.98 -11.88 9.38
CA ASN A 159 7.19 -10.45 9.28
C ASN A 159 8.69 -10.11 9.21
N ALA A 160 9.52 -10.73 10.05
CA ALA A 160 10.98 -10.58 9.99
C ALA A 160 11.55 -11.06 8.64
N THR A 161 10.99 -12.13 8.07
CA THR A 161 11.37 -12.64 6.76
C THR A 161 11.02 -11.64 5.64
N VAL A 162 9.80 -11.09 5.66
CA VAL A 162 9.36 -10.06 4.71
C VAL A 162 10.27 -8.84 4.77
N GLU A 163 10.61 -8.37 5.97
CA GLU A 163 11.53 -7.25 6.17
C GLU A 163 12.90 -7.52 5.56
N ARG A 164 13.51 -8.67 5.89
CA ARG A 164 14.82 -9.08 5.36
C ARG A 164 14.82 -9.15 3.83
N LEU A 165 13.79 -9.76 3.24
CA LEU A 165 13.68 -9.89 1.78
C LEU A 165 13.50 -8.52 1.10
N ALA A 166 12.69 -7.65 1.69
CA ALA A 166 12.49 -6.29 1.20
C ALA A 166 13.78 -5.45 1.22
N GLU A 167 14.56 -5.54 2.30
CA GLU A 167 15.85 -4.86 2.43
C GLU A 167 16.86 -5.37 1.40
N ARG A 168 16.96 -6.70 1.22
CA ARG A 168 17.83 -7.30 0.20
C ARG A 168 17.44 -6.88 -1.22
N HIS A 169 16.15 -6.87 -1.53
CA HIS A 169 15.64 -6.44 -2.83
C HIS A 169 15.93 -4.96 -3.08
N LEU A 170 15.67 -4.08 -2.11
CA LEU A 170 15.99 -2.65 -2.22
C LEU A 170 17.48 -2.42 -2.46
N ALA A 171 18.36 -3.11 -1.73
CA ALA A 171 19.79 -3.02 -1.92
C ALA A 171 20.23 -3.49 -3.33
N TYR A 172 19.57 -4.52 -3.88
CA TYR A 172 19.80 -4.96 -5.26
C TYR A 172 19.37 -3.89 -6.27
N ILE A 173 18.17 -3.33 -6.14
CA ILE A 173 17.67 -2.26 -7.01
C ILE A 173 18.60 -1.04 -7.00
N ASP A 174 19.08 -0.63 -5.83
CA ASP A 174 20.01 0.50 -5.71
C ASP A 174 21.35 0.22 -6.38
N ARG A 175 21.90 -1.00 -6.26
CA ARG A 175 23.10 -1.43 -6.98
C ARG A 175 22.90 -1.42 -8.48
N MET A 176 21.76 -1.91 -8.97
CA MET A 176 21.44 -1.95 -10.40
C MET A 176 21.25 -0.55 -10.98
N ARG A 177 20.64 0.37 -10.23
CA ARG A 177 20.48 1.77 -10.63
C ARG A 177 21.82 2.51 -10.71
N ASN A 178 22.75 2.20 -9.79
CA ASN A 178 24.05 2.85 -9.69
C ASN A 178 25.15 2.11 -10.47
N LYS A 179 24.82 1.06 -11.23
CA LYS A 179 25.80 0.33 -12.03
C LYS A 179 26.30 1.26 -13.15
N PRO A 180 27.61 1.53 -13.27
CA PRO A 180 28.13 2.38 -14.34
C PRO A 180 27.73 1.77 -15.69
N ARG A 181 27.03 2.55 -16.50
CA ARG A 181 26.73 2.20 -17.88
C ARG A 181 28.04 2.26 -18.67
N GLY A 182 28.72 1.14 -18.80
CA GLY A 182 29.90 0.98 -19.65
C GLY A 182 31.16 0.59 -18.90
N PHE A 183 31.38 -0.71 -18.77
CA PHE A 183 32.70 -1.35 -18.64
C PHE A 183 32.64 -2.80 -19.16
N ALA A 184 31.73 -3.09 -20.09
CA ALA A 184 31.57 -4.41 -20.72
C ALA A 184 32.17 -4.46 -22.13
N GLY A 185 33.07 -3.53 -22.48
CA GLY A 185 33.61 -3.41 -23.84
C GLY A 185 35.07 -2.93 -23.93
N MET A 186 35.89 -3.13 -22.90
CA MET A 186 37.32 -2.74 -22.92
C MET A 186 38.24 -3.86 -22.40
N ILE A 187 37.93 -5.11 -22.74
CA ILE A 187 38.86 -6.24 -22.63
C ILE A 187 38.53 -7.20 -23.77
N ASP A 188 38.72 -6.75 -25.00
CA ASP A 188 38.77 -7.65 -26.16
C ASP A 188 39.45 -7.01 -27.38
N GLU A 189 40.49 -6.21 -27.19
CA GLU A 189 41.40 -5.82 -28.30
C GLU A 189 42.84 -5.65 -27.79
N THR A 190 43.51 -6.78 -27.57
CA THR A 190 44.94 -6.93 -27.84
C THR A 190 45.21 -8.40 -28.12
N ASN A 191 45.06 -8.79 -29.37
CA ASN A 191 45.84 -9.84 -30.03
C ASN A 191 46.37 -9.25 -31.34
#